data_AF-A0A4P9YBQ9-F1
#
_entry.id   AF-A0A4P9YBQ9-F1
#
_cell.length_a   1.000
_cell.length_b   1.000
_cell.length_c   1.000
_cell.angle_alpha   90.00
_cell.angle_beta   90.00
_cell.angle_gamma   90.00
#
_symmetry.space_group_name_H-M   'P 1'
#
loop_
_entity.id
_entity.type
_entity.pdbx_description
1 polymer ?
#
loop_
_entity_poly.entity_id
_entity_poly.type
_entity_poly.pdbx_seq_one_letter_code
_entity_poly.pdbx_strand_id
1 'polypeptide(L)'
;MNQRHALKLFNFSKNYYSNVATKTLKDFMPSTIGDIPTSPSVTYIQDIISPLQRKVYIETYGCQMNVNDTEIVLSILQKFNYVRTVKTDDADVALLMTCAIRDQAENRVWERLHSLKHQKPQMKIAVLGCMAERLKSQLLEKKKLVDVVCGPDAYRDLPRLLEDMDLYGKQGMNVMLSLEETYADLKPVRFDEKSPKAFVSIMRGCDNMCSYCIVPFTRGRERSRDMESIIDEVGFLVDKGVKEITLLGQNVNSYRDVSNDSEENINGETQLSKGFSTIYKPK
;
A
#
# COMPACT_ATOMS: atom_id res chain seq x y z
N MET A 1 8.16 21.04 -63.59
CA MET A 1 9.06 20.37 -62.61
C MET A 1 8.48 20.58 -61.21
N ASN A 2 8.15 19.60 -60.39
CA ASN A 2 7.97 18.17 -60.59
C ASN A 2 7.05 17.68 -59.44
N GLN A 3 5.74 17.54 -59.71
CA GLN A 3 4.81 16.71 -58.90
C GLN A 3 5.23 15.22 -58.87
N ARG A 4 6.33 14.85 -59.53
CA ARG A 4 6.92 13.51 -59.58
C ARG A 4 7.79 13.14 -58.36
N HIS A 5 8.04 14.04 -57.40
CA HIS A 5 8.76 13.69 -56.17
C HIS A 5 7.85 13.27 -55.00
N ALA A 6 6.63 13.81 -54.91
CA ALA A 6 5.69 13.44 -53.84
C ALA A 6 5.17 11.99 -53.97
N LEU A 7 5.05 11.47 -55.20
CA LEU A 7 4.59 10.10 -55.47
C LEU A 7 5.64 9.00 -55.19
N LYS A 8 6.93 9.34 -55.04
CA LYS A 8 7.97 8.34 -54.72
C LYS A 8 8.09 8.05 -53.22
N LEU A 9 7.74 8.99 -52.34
CA LEU A 9 7.78 8.77 -50.89
C LEU A 9 6.51 8.07 -50.37
N PHE A 10 5.36 8.30 -51.00
CA PHE A 10 4.11 7.59 -50.63
C PHE A 10 4.10 6.11 -51.02
N ASN A 11 4.87 5.73 -52.05
CA ASN A 11 4.99 4.32 -52.49
C ASN A 11 6.04 3.51 -51.71
N PHE A 12 6.84 4.14 -50.84
CA PHE A 12 7.77 3.41 -49.96
C PHE A 12 7.09 2.92 -48.66
N SER A 13 6.06 3.63 -48.17
CA SER A 13 5.37 3.24 -46.92
C SER A 13 4.30 2.15 -47.13
N LYS A 14 3.70 2.06 -48.32
CA LYS A 14 2.69 1.02 -48.62
C LYS A 14 3.29 -0.39 -48.82
N ASN A 15 4.56 -0.50 -49.20
CA ASN A 15 5.21 -1.80 -49.44
C ASN A 15 5.92 -2.39 -48.21
N TYR A 16 6.05 -1.65 -47.10
CA TYR A 16 6.61 -2.21 -45.86
C TYR A 16 5.57 -3.00 -45.05
N TYR A 17 4.28 -2.70 -45.24
CA TYR A 17 3.17 -3.34 -44.52
C TYR A 17 2.35 -4.34 -45.34
N SER A 18 2.64 -4.51 -46.63
CA SER A 18 1.83 -5.38 -47.50
C SER A 18 2.22 -6.86 -47.47
N ASN A 19 3.20 -7.28 -46.65
CA ASN A 19 3.66 -8.67 -46.58
C ASN A 19 3.92 -9.20 -45.16
N VAL A 20 3.47 -8.50 -44.12
CA VAL A 20 3.48 -9.07 -42.77
C VAL A 20 2.12 -9.67 -42.53
N ALA A 21 1.98 -10.98 -42.72
CA ALA A 21 0.84 -11.72 -42.21
C ALA A 21 0.64 -11.32 -40.73
N THR A 22 -0.50 -10.72 -40.42
CA THR A 22 -0.84 -10.30 -39.06
C THR A 22 -0.93 -11.55 -38.20
N LYS A 23 0.19 -11.91 -37.56
CA LYS A 23 0.22 -13.02 -36.62
C LYS A 23 -0.73 -12.69 -35.47
N THR A 24 -1.76 -13.49 -35.35
CA THR A 24 -2.69 -13.48 -34.23
C THR A 24 -2.05 -14.15 -33.03
N LEU A 25 -2.60 -13.94 -31.83
CA LEU A 25 -2.11 -14.57 -30.61
C LEU A 25 -2.03 -16.11 -30.72
N LYS A 26 -2.92 -16.70 -31.53
CA LYS A 26 -2.96 -18.13 -31.84
C LYS A 26 -1.71 -18.63 -32.57
N ASP A 27 -1.07 -17.77 -33.36
CA ASP A 27 0.15 -18.11 -34.11
C ASP A 27 1.40 -18.20 -33.22
N PHE A 28 1.26 -17.77 -31.95
CA PHE A 28 2.29 -17.87 -30.91
C PHE A 28 1.97 -18.92 -29.84
N MET A 29 0.80 -19.56 -29.89
CA MET A 29 0.45 -20.65 -28.99
C MET A 29 0.98 -21.98 -29.56
N PRO A 30 1.73 -22.78 -28.80
CA PRO A 30 2.15 -24.10 -29.26
C PRO A 30 0.93 -24.98 -29.57
N SER A 31 0.96 -25.67 -30.71
CA SER A 31 -0.10 -26.57 -31.21
C SER A 31 -0.30 -27.82 -30.35
N THR A 32 0.58 -28.04 -29.36
CA THR A 32 0.44 -29.01 -28.30
C THR A 32 0.22 -28.27 -26.99
N ILE A 33 -1.00 -28.36 -26.46
CA ILE A 33 -1.25 -28.15 -25.03
C ILE A 33 -0.58 -29.34 -24.34
N GLY A 34 0.74 -29.27 -24.16
CA GLY A 34 1.42 -30.10 -23.16
C GLY A 34 0.79 -29.79 -21.80
N ASP A 35 0.82 -30.76 -20.89
CA ASP A 35 0.23 -30.65 -19.55
C ASP A 35 0.44 -29.24 -19.00
N ILE A 36 -0.66 -28.49 -18.91
CA ILE A 36 -0.64 -27.16 -18.30
C ILE A 36 -0.04 -27.41 -16.92
N PRO A 37 1.13 -26.82 -16.59
CA PRO A 37 1.69 -26.98 -15.25
C PRO A 37 0.56 -26.56 -14.32
N THR A 38 0.13 -27.47 -13.43
CA THR A 38 -0.87 -27.15 -12.42
C THR A 38 -0.35 -25.94 -11.68
N SER A 39 -0.88 -24.77 -12.02
CA SER A 39 -0.42 -23.52 -11.43
C SER A 39 -0.63 -23.67 -9.93
N PRO A 40 0.34 -23.28 -9.08
CA PRO A 40 0.11 -23.29 -7.65
C PRO A 40 -1.19 -22.55 -7.36
N SER A 41 -2.07 -23.13 -6.54
CA SER A 41 -3.33 -22.52 -6.16
C SER A 41 -3.05 -21.17 -5.51
N VAL A 42 -3.31 -20.09 -6.23
CA VAL A 42 -3.23 -18.73 -5.69
C VAL A 42 -4.51 -18.49 -4.93
N THR A 43 -4.40 -18.20 -3.64
CA THR A 43 -5.57 -17.82 -2.83
C THR A 43 -6.01 -16.44 -3.30
N TYR A 44 -7.22 -16.32 -3.86
CA TYR A 44 -7.79 -15.01 -4.15
C TYR A 44 -8.45 -14.44 -2.90
N ILE A 45 -8.34 -13.13 -2.71
CA ILE A 45 -8.93 -12.44 -1.55
C ILE A 45 -10.45 -12.71 -1.45
N GLN A 46 -11.11 -12.83 -2.59
CA GLN A 46 -12.56 -13.08 -2.70
C GLN A 46 -12.97 -14.46 -2.15
N ASP A 47 -12.03 -15.41 -2.14
CA ASP A 47 -12.26 -16.78 -1.71
C ASP A 47 -11.94 -16.98 -0.22
N ILE A 48 -11.46 -15.95 0.48
CA ILE A 48 -11.13 -16.01 1.91
C ILE A 48 -12.44 -16.00 2.70
N ILE A 49 -12.98 -17.19 2.93
CA ILE A 49 -14.08 -17.43 3.87
C ILE A 49 -13.45 -17.97 5.14
N SER A 50 -13.18 -17.10 6.11
CA SER A 50 -12.71 -17.53 7.43
C SER A 50 -13.90 -17.68 8.39
N PRO A 51 -14.44 -18.88 8.62
CA PRO A 51 -15.57 -19.08 9.54
C PRO A 51 -15.17 -18.92 11.01
N LEU A 52 -13.87 -19.04 11.32
CA LEU A 52 -13.36 -18.86 12.68
C LEU A 52 -12.84 -17.44 12.88
N GLN A 53 -13.28 -16.83 13.98
CA GLN A 53 -12.75 -15.57 14.45
C GLN A 53 -11.30 -15.75 14.93
N ARG A 54 -10.36 -15.01 14.35
CA ARG A 54 -8.93 -15.01 14.73
C ARG A 54 -8.58 -13.77 15.53
N LYS A 55 -7.74 -13.90 16.56
CA LYS A 55 -7.31 -12.78 17.39
C LYS A 55 -5.99 -12.18 16.91
N VAL A 56 -5.96 -10.87 16.75
CA VAL A 56 -4.79 -10.11 16.29
C VAL A 56 -4.30 -9.18 17.38
N TYR A 57 -3.03 -9.30 17.73
CA TYR A 57 -2.33 -8.33 18.55
C TYR A 57 -1.54 -7.39 17.65
N ILE A 58 -1.61 -6.07 17.90
CA ILE A 58 -0.87 -5.07 17.10
C ILE A 58 -0.06 -4.18 18.01
N GLU A 59 1.21 -4.00 17.66
CA GLU A 59 2.11 -3.00 18.23
C GLU A 59 2.58 -2.01 17.17
N THR A 60 2.51 -0.73 17.51
CA THR A 60 2.88 0.35 16.60
C THR A 60 4.17 1.01 17.06
N TYR A 61 5.16 1.02 16.17
CA TYR A 61 6.44 1.67 16.33
C TYR A 61 6.60 2.74 15.24
N GLY A 62 6.67 4.00 15.63
CA GLY A 62 6.95 5.07 14.68
C GLY A 62 6.26 6.38 14.96
N CYS A 63 5.61 6.90 13.91
CA CYS A 63 4.98 8.22 13.89
C CYS A 63 3.45 8.12 13.87
N GLN A 64 2.78 9.28 13.85
CA GLN A 64 1.32 9.39 13.78
C GLN A 64 0.75 8.69 12.53
N MET A 65 1.49 8.68 11.41
CA MET A 65 1.10 7.95 10.21
C MET A 65 1.03 6.43 10.46
N ASN A 66 1.94 5.87 11.27
CA ASN A 66 1.88 4.45 11.62
C ASN A 66 0.70 4.12 12.55
N VAL A 67 0.27 5.07 13.39
CA VAL A 67 -0.95 4.92 14.20
C VAL A 67 -2.16 4.85 13.26
N ASN A 68 -2.29 5.78 12.32
CA ASN A 68 -3.34 5.75 11.31
C ASN A 68 -3.30 4.48 10.43
N ASP A 69 -2.12 4.08 9.96
CA ASP A 69 -1.93 2.85 9.18
C ASP A 69 -2.36 1.60 9.97
N THR A 70 -2.22 1.61 11.30
CA THR A 70 -2.69 0.52 12.17
C THR A 70 -4.22 0.42 12.15
N GLU A 71 -4.93 1.55 12.18
CA GLU A 71 -6.39 1.60 12.12
C GLU A 71 -6.93 1.18 10.74
N ILE A 72 -6.20 1.51 9.67
CA ILE A 72 -6.47 1.03 8.31
C ILE A 72 -6.33 -0.50 8.24
N VAL A 73 -5.21 -1.04 8.73
CA VAL A 73 -4.96 -2.49 8.76
C VAL A 73 -6.05 -3.23 9.54
N LEU A 74 -6.49 -2.67 10.68
CA LEU A 74 -7.60 -3.24 11.44
C LEU A 74 -8.91 -3.23 10.66
N SER A 75 -9.24 -2.14 9.96
CA SER A 75 -10.44 -2.06 9.11
C SER A 75 -10.43 -3.12 8.01
N ILE A 76 -9.28 -3.36 7.38
CA ILE A 76 -9.10 -4.42 6.39
C ILE A 76 -9.34 -5.78 7.04
N LEU A 77 -8.64 -6.10 8.13
CA LEU A 77 -8.69 -7.41 8.76
C LEU A 77 -10.05 -7.73 9.39
N GLN A 78 -10.79 -6.74 9.89
CA GLN A 78 -12.14 -6.95 10.42
C GLN A 78 -13.11 -7.51 9.36
N LYS A 79 -12.94 -7.15 8.08
CA LYS A 79 -13.73 -7.71 6.97
C LYS A 79 -13.50 -9.21 6.78
N PHE A 80 -12.41 -9.76 7.33
CA PHE A 80 -12.02 -11.17 7.25
C PHE A 80 -12.07 -11.88 8.62
N ASN A 81 -12.97 -11.45 9.52
CA ASN A 81 -13.21 -12.05 10.84
C ASN A 81 -12.03 -12.04 11.81
N TYR A 82 -11.06 -11.14 11.62
CA TYR A 82 -10.05 -10.88 12.64
C TYR A 82 -10.57 -9.89 13.68
N VAL A 83 -10.29 -10.18 14.96
CA VAL A 83 -10.64 -9.32 16.08
C VAL A 83 -9.40 -8.94 16.86
N ARG A 84 -9.28 -7.65 17.20
CA ARG A 84 -8.17 -7.14 17.98
C ARG A 84 -8.17 -7.69 19.41
N THR A 85 -7.00 -8.08 19.90
CA THR A 85 -6.73 -8.35 21.32
C THR A 85 -5.65 -7.41 21.84
N VAL A 86 -5.71 -7.10 23.14
CA VAL A 86 -4.68 -6.33 23.85
C VAL A 86 -3.64 -7.23 24.53
N LYS A 87 -3.89 -8.53 24.59
CA LYS A 87 -2.99 -9.52 25.20
C LYS A 87 -2.30 -10.34 24.12
N THR A 88 -0.99 -10.46 24.23
CA THR A 88 -0.19 -11.32 23.35
C THR A 88 -0.53 -12.80 23.50
N ASP A 89 -0.87 -13.24 24.71
CA ASP A 89 -1.14 -14.66 24.98
C ASP A 89 -2.35 -15.20 24.20
N ASP A 90 -3.38 -14.35 24.09
CA ASP A 90 -4.64 -14.65 23.41
C ASP A 90 -4.55 -14.48 21.89
N ALA A 91 -3.43 -13.99 21.35
CA ALA A 91 -3.31 -13.68 19.93
C ALA A 91 -2.95 -14.91 19.10
N ASP A 92 -3.53 -15.02 17.92
CA ASP A 92 -3.16 -15.98 16.88
C ASP A 92 -2.11 -15.38 15.94
N VAL A 93 -2.20 -14.06 15.72
CA VAL A 93 -1.29 -13.28 14.88
C VAL A 93 -0.83 -12.04 15.63
N ALA A 94 0.48 -11.77 15.60
CA ALA A 94 1.07 -10.52 16.05
C ALA A 94 1.50 -9.67 14.85
N LEU A 95 1.04 -8.42 14.78
CA LEU A 95 1.42 -7.46 13.75
C LEU A 95 2.28 -6.37 14.37
N LEU A 96 3.48 -6.17 13.85
CA LEU A 96 4.33 -5.05 14.22
C LEU A 96 4.25 -4.00 13.11
N MET A 97 3.57 -2.89 13.36
CA MET A 97 3.53 -1.74 12.46
C MET A 97 4.77 -0.88 12.70
N THR A 98 5.68 -0.82 11.72
CA THR A 98 7.04 -0.33 11.93
C THR A 98 7.40 0.91 11.08
N CYS A 99 8.37 1.66 11.57
CA CYS A 99 8.95 2.83 10.91
C CYS A 99 10.38 2.53 10.46
N ALA A 100 10.83 3.19 9.38
CA ALA A 100 12.20 3.07 8.85
C ALA A 100 13.07 4.32 9.08
N ILE A 101 12.54 5.35 9.75
CA ILE A 101 13.18 6.67 9.82
C ILE A 101 14.11 6.82 11.05
N ARG A 102 13.90 6.02 12.09
CA ARG A 102 14.66 6.14 13.35
C ARG A 102 15.47 4.86 13.61
N ASP A 103 16.80 4.98 13.62
CA ASP A 103 17.71 3.83 13.78
C ASP A 103 17.46 3.00 15.05
N GLN A 104 17.09 3.63 16.16
CA GLN A 104 16.75 2.92 17.40
C GLN A 104 15.46 2.10 17.33
N ALA A 105 14.57 2.38 16.37
CA ALA A 105 13.31 1.65 16.23
C ALA A 105 13.54 0.23 15.70
N GLU A 106 14.53 0.03 14.83
CA GLU A 106 14.77 -1.28 14.21
C GLU A 106 15.23 -2.32 15.25
N ASN A 107 16.20 -1.98 16.10
CA ASN A 107 16.71 -2.89 17.13
C ASN A 107 15.61 -3.32 18.10
N ARG A 108 14.74 -2.38 18.51
CA ARG A 108 13.58 -2.69 19.37
C ARG A 108 12.61 -3.65 18.70
N VAL A 109 12.38 -3.51 17.39
CA VAL A 109 11.56 -4.44 16.62
C VAL A 109 12.20 -5.84 16.62
N TRP A 110 13.51 -5.95 16.37
CA TRP A 110 14.19 -7.25 16.40
C TRP A 110 14.13 -7.93 17.77
N GLU A 111 14.37 -7.18 18.85
CA GLU A 111 14.23 -7.69 20.23
C GLU A 111 12.80 -8.14 20.51
N ARG A 112 11.81 -7.37 20.04
CA ARG A 112 10.40 -7.71 20.20
C ARG A 112 10.01 -8.98 19.45
N LEU A 113 10.46 -9.12 18.20
CA LEU A 113 10.26 -10.34 17.40
C LEU A 113 10.80 -11.58 18.13
N HIS A 114 11.99 -11.47 18.71
CA HIS A 114 12.58 -12.53 19.52
C HIS A 114 11.75 -12.87 20.75
N SER A 115 11.31 -11.84 21.50
CA SER A 115 10.47 -12.00 22.68
C SER A 115 9.15 -12.71 22.35
N LEU A 116 8.47 -12.31 21.27
CA LEU A 116 7.21 -12.90 20.84
C LEU A 116 7.36 -14.37 20.41
N LYS A 117 8.36 -14.69 19.58
CA LYS A 117 8.62 -16.09 19.19
C LYS A 117 9.09 -16.95 20.38
N HIS A 118 9.80 -16.38 21.34
CA HIS A 118 10.19 -17.11 22.55
C HIS A 118 8.97 -17.43 23.44
N GLN A 119 8.07 -16.45 23.62
CA GLN A 119 6.84 -16.59 24.40
C GLN A 119 5.87 -17.58 23.75
N LYS A 120 5.69 -17.52 22.42
CA LYS A 120 4.79 -18.41 21.68
C LYS A 120 5.42 -18.76 20.32
N PRO A 121 6.17 -19.87 20.21
CA PRO A 121 6.88 -20.25 18.99
C PRO A 121 5.98 -20.41 17.75
N GLN A 122 4.73 -20.83 17.96
CA GLN A 122 3.72 -21.02 16.91
C GLN A 122 2.95 -19.73 16.56
N MET A 123 3.22 -18.60 17.24
CA MET A 123 2.60 -17.31 16.92
C MET A 123 2.98 -16.91 15.50
N LYS A 124 2.00 -16.56 14.67
CA LYS A 124 2.27 -15.97 13.36
C LYS A 124 2.64 -14.51 13.55
N ILE A 125 3.72 -14.08 12.92
CA ILE A 125 4.21 -12.71 13.07
C ILE A 125 4.30 -12.03 11.72
N ALA A 126 3.68 -10.86 11.60
CA ALA A 126 3.82 -9.99 10.44
C ALA A 126 4.51 -8.68 10.79
N VAL A 127 5.43 -8.24 9.93
CA VAL A 127 6.06 -6.93 10.01
C VAL A 127 5.51 -6.04 8.89
N LEU A 128 4.95 -4.90 9.28
CA LEU A 128 4.24 -4.00 8.39
C LEU A 128 4.91 -2.62 8.37
N GLY A 129 4.63 -1.82 7.33
CA GLY A 129 5.00 -0.39 7.30
C GLY A 129 6.36 -0.11 6.66
N CYS A 130 6.95 1.05 6.95
CA CYS A 130 8.11 1.54 6.20
C CYS A 130 9.36 0.66 6.36
N MET A 131 9.56 0.02 7.52
CA MET A 131 10.68 -0.90 7.71
C MET A 131 10.47 -2.22 6.98
N ALA A 132 9.21 -2.67 6.80
CA ALA A 132 8.89 -3.79 5.92
C ALA A 132 9.33 -3.50 4.48
N GLU A 133 9.00 -2.32 3.95
CA GLU A 133 9.44 -1.88 2.61
C GLU A 133 10.96 -1.72 2.51
N ARG A 134 11.63 -1.22 3.55
CA ARG A 134 13.09 -1.01 3.48
C ARG A 134 13.88 -2.32 3.53
N LEU A 135 13.51 -3.23 4.44
CA LEU A 135 14.27 -4.46 4.68
C LEU A 135 13.83 -5.62 3.78
N LYS A 136 12.58 -5.61 3.29
CA LYS A 136 12.05 -6.59 2.34
C LYS A 136 12.30 -8.02 2.80
N SER A 137 12.91 -8.86 1.95
CA SER A 137 13.15 -10.28 2.22
C SER A 137 14.07 -10.54 3.40
N GLN A 138 14.90 -9.56 3.80
CA GLN A 138 15.78 -9.70 4.96
C GLN A 138 14.98 -10.00 6.25
N LEU A 139 13.75 -9.48 6.36
CA LEU A 139 12.87 -9.78 7.49
C LEU A 139 12.45 -11.26 7.55
N LEU A 140 12.22 -11.88 6.39
CA LEU A 140 11.83 -13.29 6.28
C LEU A 140 13.02 -14.23 6.47
N GLU A 141 14.17 -13.87 5.91
CA GLU A 141 15.39 -14.70 5.92
C GLU A 141 16.10 -14.66 7.27
N LYS A 142 16.16 -13.50 7.92
CA LYS A 142 16.94 -13.29 9.15
C LYS A 142 16.27 -13.97 10.33
N LYS A 143 16.90 -15.05 10.80
CA LYS A 143 16.50 -15.84 11.98
C LYS A 143 15.09 -16.45 11.91
N LYS A 144 14.42 -16.38 10.74
CA LYS A 144 13.08 -16.93 10.47
C LYS A 144 12.05 -16.57 11.54
N LEU A 145 12.08 -15.33 12.03
CA LEU A 145 11.17 -14.84 13.07
C LEU A 145 9.86 -14.27 12.53
N VAL A 146 9.84 -13.93 11.24
CA VAL A 146 8.73 -13.24 10.58
C VAL A 146 8.12 -14.17 9.54
N ASP A 147 6.81 -14.26 9.54
CA ASP A 147 6.05 -15.11 8.61
C ASP A 147 5.51 -14.28 7.44
N VAL A 148 5.11 -13.03 7.69
CA VAL A 148 4.55 -12.12 6.67
C VAL A 148 5.22 -10.74 6.69
N VAL A 149 5.49 -10.17 5.52
CA VAL A 149 6.02 -8.80 5.37
C VAL A 149 5.12 -7.99 4.45
N CYS A 150 4.64 -6.82 4.89
CA CYS A 150 3.71 -6.00 4.10
C CYS A 150 4.06 -4.51 4.12
N GLY A 151 4.31 -3.94 2.94
CA GLY A 151 4.66 -2.54 2.77
C GLY A 151 3.46 -1.58 2.92
N PRO A 152 3.71 -0.26 3.03
CA PRO A 152 2.67 0.73 3.32
C PRO A 152 1.55 0.89 2.30
N ASP A 153 1.75 0.40 1.07
CA ASP A 153 0.76 0.49 -0.02
C ASP A 153 0.15 -0.88 -0.35
N ALA A 154 0.48 -1.92 0.43
CA ALA A 154 0.09 -3.30 0.16
C ALA A 154 -0.85 -3.90 1.23
N TYR A 155 -1.36 -3.10 2.18
CA TYR A 155 -2.16 -3.62 3.30
C TYR A 155 -3.42 -4.38 2.89
N ARG A 156 -3.99 -4.11 1.71
CA ARG A 156 -5.14 -4.87 1.19
C ARG A 156 -4.82 -6.34 0.93
N ASP A 157 -3.55 -6.64 0.66
CA ASP A 157 -3.06 -7.98 0.40
C ASP A 157 -2.74 -8.76 1.69
N LEU A 158 -2.73 -8.09 2.84
CA LEU A 158 -2.41 -8.70 4.13
C LEU A 158 -3.31 -9.91 4.47
N PRO A 159 -4.64 -9.89 4.27
CA PRO A 159 -5.48 -11.06 4.50
C PRO A 159 -5.05 -12.27 3.68
N ARG A 160 -4.72 -12.08 2.39
CA ARG A 160 -4.24 -13.17 1.52
C ARG A 160 -2.91 -13.72 2.02
N LEU A 161 -1.97 -12.85 2.38
CA LEU A 161 -0.65 -13.27 2.88
C LEU A 161 -0.76 -14.09 4.18
N LEU A 162 -1.65 -13.69 5.08
CA LEU A 162 -1.92 -14.45 6.31
C LEU A 162 -2.61 -15.78 6.00
N GLU A 163 -3.57 -15.81 5.07
CA GLU A 163 -4.26 -17.04 4.69
C GLU A 163 -3.32 -18.04 4.00
N ASP A 164 -2.44 -17.60 3.12
CA ASP A 164 -1.44 -18.46 2.48
C ASP A 164 -0.48 -19.09 3.50
N MET A 165 -0.15 -18.35 4.56
CA MET A 165 0.64 -18.87 5.67
C MET A 165 -0.13 -19.92 6.47
N ASP A 166 -1.44 -19.74 6.66
CA ASP A 166 -2.30 -20.67 7.38
C ASP A 166 -2.52 -21.98 6.62
N LEU A 167 -2.82 -21.89 5.32
CA LEU A 167 -3.17 -23.03 4.48
C LEU A 167 -1.94 -23.83 4.04
N TYR A 168 -0.84 -23.13 3.72
CA TYR A 168 0.31 -23.75 3.06
C TYR A 168 1.61 -23.66 3.87
N GLY A 169 1.62 -22.96 5.01
CA GLY A 169 2.84 -22.71 5.78
C GLY A 169 3.88 -21.88 5.01
N LYS A 170 3.44 -21.10 4.01
CA LYS A 170 4.32 -20.32 3.14
C LYS A 170 4.49 -18.91 3.67
N GLN A 171 5.74 -18.51 3.90
CA GLN A 171 6.06 -17.11 4.18
C GLN A 171 5.63 -16.22 3.01
N GLY A 172 5.07 -15.06 3.32
CA GLY A 172 4.49 -14.14 2.33
C GLY A 172 5.10 -12.74 2.41
N MET A 173 5.28 -12.10 1.26
CA MET A 173 5.70 -10.70 1.21
C MET A 173 4.99 -9.93 0.10
N ASN A 174 4.49 -8.75 0.42
CA ASN A 174 4.10 -7.74 -0.56
C ASN A 174 4.58 -6.36 -0.12
N VAL A 175 5.56 -5.85 -0.86
CA VAL A 175 6.26 -4.56 -0.64
C VAL A 175 6.22 -3.76 -1.94
N MET A 176 5.15 -3.91 -2.71
CA MET A 176 4.98 -3.18 -3.95
C MET A 176 4.38 -1.81 -3.64
N LEU A 177 5.06 -0.75 -4.09
CA LEU A 177 4.56 0.61 -3.99
C LEU A 177 3.55 0.87 -5.10
N SER A 178 2.39 1.43 -4.74
CA SER A 178 1.31 1.72 -5.67
C SER A 178 1.43 3.15 -6.21
N LEU A 179 0.96 3.38 -7.43
CA LEU A 179 0.84 4.74 -7.98
C LEU A 179 -0.49 5.41 -7.60
N GLU A 180 -1.45 4.64 -7.09
CA GLU A 180 -2.84 5.11 -6.88
C GLU A 180 -3.35 4.89 -5.45
N GLU A 181 -2.74 4.00 -4.66
CA GLU A 181 -3.27 3.64 -3.35
C GLU A 181 -3.20 4.80 -2.33
N THR A 182 -4.37 5.14 -1.79
CA THR A 182 -4.57 6.15 -0.75
C THR A 182 -5.43 5.66 0.42
N TYR A 183 -6.05 4.47 0.31
CA TYR A 183 -7.03 3.91 1.24
C TYR A 183 -8.31 4.76 1.41
N ALA A 184 -8.66 5.56 0.40
CA ALA A 184 -9.79 6.50 0.43
C ALA A 184 -11.15 5.87 0.78
N ASP A 185 -11.38 4.64 0.33
CA ASP A 185 -12.62 3.86 0.50
C ASP A 185 -12.72 3.13 1.85
N LEU A 186 -11.68 3.23 2.71
CA LEU A 186 -11.66 2.58 4.00
C LEU A 186 -11.98 3.57 5.12
N LYS A 187 -12.93 3.19 5.98
CA LYS A 187 -13.15 3.89 7.25
C LYS A 187 -12.26 3.24 8.31
N PRO A 188 -11.26 3.95 8.88
CA PRO A 188 -10.33 3.37 9.84
C PRO A 188 -11.06 2.95 11.13
N VAL A 189 -10.65 1.81 11.68
CA VAL A 189 -11.17 1.31 12.95
C VAL A 189 -10.30 1.85 14.08
N ARG A 190 -10.90 2.72 14.91
CA ARG A 190 -10.14 3.44 15.93
C ARG A 190 -9.54 2.50 16.97
N PHE A 191 -8.26 2.73 17.28
CA PHE A 191 -7.57 1.96 18.32
C PHE A 191 -8.05 2.35 19.73
N ASP A 192 -8.37 3.63 19.90
CA ASP A 192 -9.02 4.20 21.09
C ASP A 192 -10.32 4.93 20.68
N GLU A 193 -11.43 4.21 20.78
CA GLU A 193 -12.76 4.74 20.45
C GLU A 193 -13.19 5.93 21.31
N LYS A 194 -12.57 6.14 22.48
CA LYS A 194 -12.92 7.23 23.40
C LYS A 194 -12.04 8.47 23.23
N SER A 195 -10.96 8.38 22.44
CA SER A 195 -10.06 9.51 22.23
C SER A 195 -10.79 10.68 21.56
N PRO A 196 -10.72 11.91 22.10
CA PRO A 196 -11.29 13.09 21.44
C PRO A 196 -10.47 13.52 20.21
N LYS A 197 -9.31 12.89 19.96
CA LYS A 197 -8.41 13.18 18.86
C LYS A 197 -8.44 12.07 17.81
N ALA A 198 -8.34 12.43 16.55
CA ALA A 198 -8.17 11.50 15.44
C ALA A 198 -7.14 12.02 14.42
N PHE A 199 -6.50 11.07 13.74
CA PHE A 199 -5.62 11.33 12.61
C PHE A 199 -6.34 10.98 11.33
N VAL A 200 -6.26 11.84 10.31
CA VAL A 200 -6.83 11.59 8.98
C VAL A 200 -5.73 11.76 7.95
N SER A 201 -5.39 10.69 7.23
CA SER A 201 -4.41 10.77 6.15
C SER A 201 -5.05 11.37 4.90
N ILE A 202 -4.52 12.50 4.45
CA ILE A 202 -4.98 13.19 3.23
C ILE A 202 -4.12 12.88 2.01
N MET A 203 -2.94 12.29 2.22
CA MET A 203 -2.01 11.95 1.15
C MET A 203 -1.01 10.89 1.60
N ARG A 204 -0.39 10.21 0.63
CA ARG A 204 0.70 9.25 0.85
C ARG A 204 1.86 9.51 -0.11
N GLY A 205 3.07 9.19 0.31
CA GLY A 205 4.28 9.34 -0.51
C GLY A 205 4.77 10.79 -0.60
N CYS A 206 5.87 11.00 -1.31
CA CYS A 206 6.49 12.32 -1.46
C CYS A 206 7.35 12.38 -2.72
N ASP A 207 7.19 13.43 -3.52
CA ASP A 207 7.98 13.64 -4.75
C ASP A 207 9.31 14.39 -4.48
N ASN A 208 9.50 14.91 -3.26
CA ASN A 208 10.75 15.58 -2.89
C ASN A 208 11.86 14.56 -2.64
N MET A 209 12.92 14.64 -3.45
CA MET A 209 14.14 13.83 -3.32
C MET A 209 15.16 14.50 -2.38
N CYS A 210 14.77 14.76 -1.13
CA CYS A 210 15.69 15.30 -0.13
C CYS A 210 16.81 14.30 0.16
N SER A 211 18.06 14.76 0.24
CA SER A 211 19.26 13.91 0.40
C SER A 211 19.25 13.00 1.63
N TYR A 212 18.47 13.34 2.65
CA TYR A 212 18.36 12.61 3.92
C TYR A 212 17.07 11.79 4.05
N CYS A 213 16.15 11.86 3.09
CA CYS A 213 14.79 11.35 3.27
C CYS A 213 14.59 9.97 2.61
N ILE A 214 14.13 9.01 3.41
CA ILE A 214 13.83 7.64 2.96
C ILE A 214 12.41 7.49 2.38
N VAL A 215 11.55 8.51 2.53
CA VAL A 215 10.13 8.44 2.20
C VAL A 215 9.85 8.05 0.74
N PRO A 216 10.51 8.64 -0.28
CA PRO A 216 10.24 8.28 -1.67
C PRO A 216 10.45 6.78 -1.97
N PHE A 217 11.35 6.14 -1.21
CA PHE A 217 11.67 4.73 -1.36
C PHE A 217 10.81 3.81 -0.51
N THR A 218 10.11 4.33 0.51
CA THR A 218 9.33 3.52 1.46
C THR A 218 7.82 3.74 1.37
N ARG A 219 7.38 4.83 0.73
CA ARG A 219 5.96 5.15 0.50
C ARG A 219 5.66 5.54 -0.95
N GLY A 220 6.67 5.59 -1.80
CA GLY A 220 6.52 5.88 -3.23
C GLY A 220 6.28 7.36 -3.53
N ARG A 221 5.80 7.59 -4.74
CA ARG A 221 5.45 8.93 -5.25
C ARG A 221 4.27 9.51 -4.49
N GLU A 222 4.17 10.82 -4.53
CA GLU A 222 3.11 11.54 -3.85
C GLU A 222 1.75 11.28 -4.50
N ARG A 223 0.75 11.00 -3.66
CA ARG A 223 -0.63 10.70 -4.03
C ARG A 223 -1.55 11.40 -3.05
N SER A 224 -2.36 12.33 -3.54
CA SER A 224 -3.39 12.98 -2.73
C SER A 224 -4.64 12.12 -2.73
N ARG A 225 -5.31 12.07 -1.59
CA ARG A 225 -6.66 11.51 -1.47
C ARG A 225 -7.68 12.51 -1.99
N ASP A 226 -8.77 12.02 -2.58
CA ASP A 226 -9.88 12.85 -3.02
C ASP A 226 -10.52 13.59 -1.83
N MET A 227 -10.97 14.83 -2.07
CA MET A 227 -11.51 15.70 -1.03
C MET A 227 -12.80 15.15 -0.43
N GLU A 228 -13.65 14.54 -1.25
CA GLU A 228 -14.94 13.99 -0.82
C GLU A 228 -14.74 12.90 0.23
N SER A 229 -13.84 11.94 0.00
CA SER A 229 -13.57 10.88 0.96
C SER A 229 -12.92 11.39 2.26
N ILE A 230 -12.13 12.47 2.19
CA ILE A 230 -11.60 13.13 3.41
C ILE A 230 -12.75 13.74 4.21
N ILE A 231 -13.66 14.48 3.56
CA ILE A 231 -14.82 15.10 4.21
C ILE A 231 -15.72 14.03 4.83
N ASP A 232 -15.97 12.94 4.12
CA ASP A 232 -16.79 11.82 4.60
C ASP A 232 -16.18 11.14 5.83
N GLU A 233 -14.87 10.91 5.85
CA GLU A 233 -14.17 10.36 7.02
C GLU A 233 -14.21 11.33 8.20
N VAL A 234 -13.99 12.62 7.96
CA VAL A 234 -14.09 13.68 8.98
C VAL A 234 -15.50 13.73 9.57
N GLY A 235 -16.54 13.72 8.73
CA GLY A 235 -17.93 13.70 9.17
C GLY A 235 -18.24 12.48 10.04
N PHE A 236 -17.81 11.29 9.60
CA PHE A 236 -17.95 10.06 10.38
C PHE A 236 -17.24 10.14 11.75
N LEU A 237 -16.06 10.75 11.82
CA LEU A 237 -15.33 10.93 13.09
C LEU A 237 -16.03 11.92 14.02
N VAL A 238 -16.57 13.02 13.48
CA VAL A 238 -17.35 14.01 14.24
C VAL A 238 -18.60 13.36 14.85
N ASP A 239 -19.32 12.53 14.09
CA ASP A 239 -20.48 11.79 14.58
C ASP A 239 -20.13 10.82 15.72
N LYS A 240 -18.88 10.36 15.77
CA LYS A 240 -18.33 9.53 16.85
C LYS A 240 -17.80 10.34 18.04
N GLY A 241 -17.98 11.67 18.04
CA GLY A 241 -17.61 12.56 19.14
C GLY A 241 -16.16 13.02 19.13
N VAL A 242 -15.44 12.87 18.01
CA VAL A 242 -14.09 13.43 17.83
C VAL A 242 -14.18 14.96 17.79
N LYS A 243 -13.26 15.61 18.51
CA LYS A 243 -13.20 17.08 18.66
C LYS A 243 -11.97 17.70 18.01
N GLU A 244 -10.92 16.91 17.80
CA GLU A 244 -9.64 17.37 17.25
C GLU A 244 -9.24 16.43 16.11
N ILE A 245 -9.08 16.99 14.92
CA ILE A 245 -8.66 16.26 13.72
C ILE A 245 -7.30 16.80 13.30
N THR A 246 -6.32 15.91 13.17
CA THR A 246 -5.00 16.24 12.65
C THR A 246 -4.82 15.60 11.28
N LEU A 247 -4.67 16.43 10.25
CA LEU A 247 -4.41 15.98 8.89
C LEU A 247 -2.98 15.48 8.78
N LEU A 248 -2.82 14.26 8.26
CA LEU A 248 -1.53 13.60 8.07
C LEU A 248 -1.15 13.53 6.59
N GLY A 249 0.11 13.79 6.33
CA GLY A 249 0.75 13.66 5.03
C GLY A 249 2.27 13.73 5.20
N GLN A 250 3.03 13.17 4.25
CA GLN A 250 4.49 13.33 4.25
C GLN A 250 4.88 14.79 3.99
N ASN A 251 4.15 15.47 3.11
CA ASN A 251 4.27 16.90 2.86
C ASN A 251 2.88 17.50 2.63
N VAL A 252 2.16 17.81 3.72
CA VAL A 252 0.78 18.30 3.68
C VAL A 252 0.59 19.56 2.81
N ASN A 253 1.65 20.37 2.65
CA ASN A 253 1.61 21.58 1.82
C ASN A 253 1.56 21.27 0.32
N SER A 254 1.87 20.04 -0.10
CA SER A 254 1.79 19.60 -1.49
C SER A 254 0.45 18.94 -1.84
N TYR A 255 -0.49 18.83 -0.89
CA TYR A 255 -1.79 18.23 -1.17
C TYR A 255 -2.48 18.92 -2.34
N ARG A 256 -2.86 18.11 -3.34
CA ARG A 256 -3.56 18.52 -4.56
C ARG A 256 -4.49 17.41 -4.99
N ASP A 257 -5.79 17.63 -4.83
CA ASP A 257 -6.82 16.75 -5.37
C ASP A 257 -6.99 17.03 -6.87
N VAL A 258 -6.93 15.98 -7.68
CA VAL A 258 -7.11 16.03 -9.14
C VAL A 258 -8.28 15.16 -9.61
N SER A 259 -9.07 14.61 -8.68
CA SER A 259 -10.15 13.65 -8.97
C SER A 259 -11.25 14.24 -9.87
N ASN A 260 -11.52 15.53 -9.75
CA ASN A 260 -12.55 16.26 -10.50
C ASN A 260 -11.98 17.20 -11.59
N ASP A 261 -10.66 17.18 -11.83
CA ASP A 261 -10.01 18.04 -12.83
C ASP A 261 -10.03 17.38 -14.23
N SER A 262 -10.25 18.18 -15.27
CA SER A 262 -10.02 17.75 -16.66
C SER A 262 -8.52 17.61 -16.93
N GLU A 263 -8.12 16.76 -17.90
CA GLU A 263 -6.70 16.59 -18.28
C GLU A 263 -5.99 17.92 -18.63
N GLU A 264 -6.72 18.91 -19.14
CA GLU A 264 -6.22 20.26 -19.42
C GLU A 264 -5.92 21.05 -18.14
N ASN A 265 -6.72 20.88 -17.08
CA ASN A 265 -6.51 21.54 -15.78
C ASN A 265 -5.39 20.89 -14.96
N ILE A 266 -5.17 19.58 -15.12
CA ILE A 266 -4.07 18.86 -14.46
C ILE A 266 -2.71 19.42 -14.92
N ASN A 267 -2.58 19.73 -16.23
CA ASN A 267 -1.37 20.28 -16.84
C ASN A 267 -1.27 21.82 -16.79
N GLY A 268 -2.25 22.49 -16.17
CA GLY A 268 -2.26 23.94 -16.01
C GLY A 268 -1.32 24.43 -14.91
N GLU A 269 -1.08 25.75 -14.85
CA GLU A 269 -0.30 26.35 -13.77
C GLU A 269 -1.01 26.15 -12.42
N THR A 270 -0.28 25.64 -11.42
CA THR A 270 -0.81 25.45 -10.07
C THR A 270 -1.21 26.80 -9.46
N GLN A 271 -2.51 27.00 -9.24
CA GLN A 271 -3.02 28.19 -8.55
C GLN A 271 -3.09 27.95 -7.06
N LEU A 272 -2.38 28.76 -6.28
CA LEU A 272 -2.44 28.72 -4.83
C LEU A 272 -3.66 29.48 -4.32
N SER A 273 -4.18 29.04 -3.17
CA SER A 273 -5.19 29.79 -2.42
C SER A 273 -4.67 31.19 -2.06
N LYS A 274 -5.58 32.18 -2.01
CA LYS A 274 -5.24 33.57 -1.70
C LYS A 274 -4.45 33.67 -0.39
N GLY A 275 -3.28 34.32 -0.45
CA GLY A 275 -2.39 34.50 0.71
C GLY A 275 -1.37 33.39 0.92
N PHE A 276 -1.38 32.33 0.11
CA PHE A 276 -0.36 31.29 0.13
C PHE A 276 0.68 31.54 -0.98
N SER A 277 1.94 31.28 -0.64
CA SER A 277 3.06 31.22 -1.58
C SER A 277 3.79 29.90 -1.42
N THR A 278 4.39 29.40 -2.50
CA THR A 278 5.16 28.15 -2.48
C THR A 278 6.53 28.36 -3.11
N ILE A 279 7.55 27.72 -2.52
CA ILE A 279 8.90 27.64 -3.08
C ILE A 279 9.01 26.37 -3.95
N TYR A 280 8.05 25.46 -3.84
CA TYR A 280 8.04 24.21 -4.58
C TYR A 280 7.63 24.46 -6.03
N LYS A 281 8.22 23.69 -6.95
CA LYS A 281 7.85 23.78 -8.37
C LYS A 281 6.39 23.34 -8.54
N PRO A 282 5.62 24.00 -9.43
CA PRO A 282 4.31 23.52 -9.85
C PRO A 282 4.41 22.07 -10.32
N LYS A 283 3.40 21.27 -10.00
CA LYS A 283 3.27 19.89 -10.46
C LYS A 283 2.70 19.84 -11.86
#